data_AF-A0A1B9DA00-F1
#
_entry.id   AF-A0A1B9DA00-F1
#
_cell.length_a   1.000
_cell.length_b   1.000
_cell.length_c   1.000
_cell.angle_alpha   90.00
_cell.angle_beta   90.00
_cell.angle_gamma   90.00
#
_symmetry.space_group_name_H-M   'P 1'
#
loop_
_entity.id
_entity.type
_entity.pdbx_description
1 polymer ?
#
loop_
_entity_poly.entity_id
_entity_poly.type
_entity_poly.pdbx_seq_one_letter_code
_entity_poly.pdbx_strand_id
1 'polypeptide(L)'
;MDRGAPPATGRSLVLVLSVVLLLLGLAGGLPVATSAAAPGPAQGCESQQQALDSINAEIARHNAQPHDFIVPRQQAAADAYDAEAAQLNARGNQAQANLNSCAAVVAKLADHGTLPKPSQDRIDKINAAKARLPSGYAPPAPPPRNSLGGVAVAPPMQPVFKQLRQKGPWSDDLILQGQAKPSVGDPDPARNGAPIPGMASDPSRPAVVVDHIVPIAALMYVPGFLNLPAEYMYIVANSPRNLQWMSAYANGMKNSDSVARIGNADPKWVQEQVQLENDTRATLQDLINQLLTTIPPGR
;
A
#
# COMPACT_ATOMS: atom_id res chain seq x y z
N MET A 1 25.15 88.10 -29.78
CA MET A 1 24.69 86.96 -28.95
C MET A 1 24.39 85.83 -29.93
N ASP A 2 25.39 85.15 -30.53
CA ASP A 2 26.59 84.52 -29.95
C ASP A 2 26.23 83.53 -28.82
N ARG A 3 26.65 82.25 -28.82
CA ARG A 3 27.29 81.40 -29.86
C ARG A 3 27.36 79.95 -29.33
N GLY A 4 27.37 78.95 -30.21
CA GLY A 4 28.10 77.68 -29.98
C GLY A 4 27.36 76.46 -29.38
N ALA A 5 27.75 75.29 -29.90
CA ALA A 5 27.57 73.95 -29.35
C ALA A 5 28.94 73.22 -29.45
N PRO A 6 28.99 71.88 -29.33
CA PRO A 6 29.11 71.03 -28.12
C PRO A 6 30.62 70.96 -27.68
N PRO A 7 31.24 69.85 -27.17
CA PRO A 7 30.78 68.61 -26.50
C PRO A 7 31.51 68.34 -25.15
N ALA A 8 31.34 67.13 -24.55
CA ALA A 8 32.44 66.21 -24.18
C ALA A 8 32.01 65.04 -23.25
N THR A 9 32.64 63.90 -23.52
CA THR A 9 32.74 62.64 -22.76
C THR A 9 33.11 62.77 -21.27
N GLY A 10 32.59 61.87 -20.42
CA GLY A 10 33.09 61.65 -19.06
C GLY A 10 32.95 60.19 -18.60
N ARG A 11 34.07 59.46 -18.52
CA ARG A 11 34.17 58.20 -17.78
C ARG A 11 34.18 58.52 -16.29
N SER A 12 33.39 57.81 -15.47
CA SER A 12 33.64 57.69 -14.03
C SER A 12 33.57 56.24 -13.57
N LEU A 13 34.74 55.72 -13.27
CA LEU A 13 35.00 54.47 -12.58
C LEU A 13 34.71 54.68 -11.08
N VAL A 14 33.98 53.78 -10.42
CA VAL A 14 34.03 53.65 -8.95
C VAL A 14 34.36 52.20 -8.63
N LEU A 15 35.35 52.03 -7.74
CA LEU A 15 36.11 50.80 -7.56
C LEU A 15 36.38 50.63 -6.06
N VAL A 16 35.68 49.70 -5.40
CA VAL A 16 36.01 49.15 -4.08
C VAL A 16 35.55 47.68 -4.10
N LEU A 17 36.36 46.63 -4.24
CA LEU A 17 37.60 46.17 -3.58
C LEU A 17 37.35 45.31 -2.31
N SER A 18 37.63 44.01 -2.43
CA SER A 18 37.98 43.02 -1.37
C SER A 18 38.25 41.67 -2.08
N VAL A 19 39.45 41.38 -2.62
CA VAL A 19 40.68 40.94 -1.92
C VAL A 19 40.43 39.62 -1.18
N VAL A 20 40.50 38.47 -1.87
CA VAL A 20 41.69 37.59 -2.06
C VAL A 20 41.94 36.65 -0.87
N LEU A 21 42.04 35.34 -1.17
CA LEU A 21 42.77 34.22 -0.53
C LEU A 21 42.08 32.90 -1.00
N LEU A 22 42.74 31.83 -1.43
CA LEU A 22 44.14 31.57 -1.77
C LEU A 22 44.17 30.42 -2.81
N LEU A 23 44.95 30.54 -3.88
CA LEU A 23 45.23 29.42 -4.81
C LEU A 23 46.46 28.65 -4.30
N LEU A 24 46.33 27.34 -4.05
CA LEU A 24 47.31 26.30 -4.43
C LEU A 24 46.96 24.91 -3.86
N GLY A 25 46.87 23.92 -4.76
CA GLY A 25 47.13 22.50 -4.47
C GLY A 25 46.00 21.68 -3.86
N LEU A 26 45.40 20.79 -4.66
CA LEU A 26 45.49 19.32 -4.52
C LEU A 26 44.69 18.63 -5.63
N ALA A 27 45.00 17.36 -5.89
CA ALA A 27 44.51 16.62 -7.06
C ALA A 27 42.98 16.51 -7.08
N GLY A 28 42.36 17.10 -8.11
CA GLY A 28 40.93 16.97 -8.41
C GLY A 28 40.59 15.58 -8.93
N GLY A 29 40.58 14.58 -8.06
CA GLY A 29 39.85 13.34 -8.31
C GLY A 29 38.36 13.68 -8.45
N LEU A 30 37.86 13.69 -9.69
CA LEU A 30 36.43 13.81 -9.94
C LEU A 30 35.72 12.72 -9.12
N PRO A 31 34.79 13.07 -8.21
CA PRO A 31 34.00 12.05 -7.56
C PRO A 31 33.18 11.38 -8.65
N VAL A 32 33.52 10.13 -8.96
CA VAL A 32 32.64 9.25 -9.72
C VAL A 32 31.33 9.24 -8.95
N ALA A 33 30.31 9.88 -9.51
CA ALA A 33 28.98 9.83 -8.95
C ALA A 33 28.57 8.36 -8.98
N THR A 34 28.70 7.68 -7.84
CA THR A 34 28.11 6.37 -7.66
C THR A 34 26.63 6.57 -7.85
N SER A 35 26.11 6.09 -8.97
CA SER A 35 24.67 6.01 -9.21
C SER A 35 24.10 5.15 -8.10
N ALA A 36 23.64 5.80 -7.03
CA ALA A 36 22.82 5.19 -6.02
C ALA A 36 21.65 4.59 -6.80
N ALA A 37 21.53 3.26 -6.76
CA ALA A 37 20.41 2.58 -7.39
C ALA A 37 19.13 3.29 -6.92
N ALA A 38 18.26 3.66 -7.87
CA ALA A 38 17.00 4.30 -7.53
C ALA A 38 16.32 3.46 -6.43
N PRO A 39 15.77 4.09 -5.37
CA PRO A 39 15.15 3.34 -4.29
C PRO A 39 14.15 2.36 -4.89
N GLY A 40 14.27 1.09 -4.50
CA GLY A 40 13.42 0.03 -5.02
C GLY A 40 11.94 0.34 -4.82
N PRO A 41 11.04 -0.27 -5.61
CA PRO A 41 9.61 0.02 -5.54
C PRO A 41 9.10 -0.11 -4.10
N ALA A 42 8.20 0.79 -3.70
CA ALA A 42 7.47 0.66 -2.46
C ALA A 42 6.79 -0.73 -2.44
N GLN A 43 7.09 -1.54 -1.42
CA GLN A 43 6.67 -2.93 -1.33
C GLN A 43 5.15 -3.07 -1.43
N GLY A 44 4.65 -3.82 -2.42
CA GLY A 44 3.23 -3.95 -2.74
C GLY A 44 2.73 -2.97 -3.82
N CYS A 45 3.61 -2.22 -4.47
CA CYS A 45 3.29 -1.34 -5.60
C CYS A 45 4.09 -1.67 -6.87
N GLU A 46 4.64 -2.89 -6.94
CA GLU A 46 5.40 -3.40 -8.09
C GLU A 46 4.63 -3.25 -9.43
N SER A 47 3.31 -3.39 -9.43
CA SER A 47 2.50 -3.25 -10.66
C SER A 47 2.41 -1.80 -11.18
N GLN A 48 2.35 -0.82 -10.29
CA GLN A 48 2.31 0.61 -10.62
C GLN A 48 3.70 1.09 -11.06
N GLN A 49 4.77 0.57 -10.42
CA GLN A 49 6.14 0.81 -10.88
C GLN A 49 6.32 0.30 -12.33
N GLN A 50 5.92 -0.95 -12.61
CA GLN A 50 6.03 -1.51 -13.95
C GLN A 50 5.20 -0.73 -14.99
N ALA A 51 4.04 -0.18 -14.61
CA ALA A 51 3.23 0.66 -15.49
C ALA A 51 3.91 2.00 -15.80
N LEU A 52 4.50 2.65 -14.79
CA LEU A 52 5.29 3.86 -14.96
C LEU A 52 6.53 3.62 -15.84
N ASP A 53 7.29 2.55 -15.59
CA ASP A 53 8.46 2.16 -16.37
C ASP A 53 8.10 1.90 -17.84
N SER A 54 6.95 1.26 -18.10
CA SER A 54 6.43 1.03 -19.45
C SER A 54 6.14 2.34 -20.19
N ILE A 55 5.55 3.33 -19.52
CA ILE A 55 5.23 4.63 -20.12
C ILE A 55 6.50 5.46 -20.33
N ASN A 56 7.45 5.41 -19.40
CA ASN A 56 8.77 6.04 -19.57
C ASN A 56 9.51 5.47 -20.80
N ALA A 57 9.37 4.16 -21.05
CA ALA A 57 9.89 3.51 -22.26
C ALA A 57 9.09 3.84 -23.54
N GLU A 58 7.82 4.27 -23.45
CA GLU A 58 7.08 4.84 -24.58
C GLU A 58 7.54 6.27 -24.88
N ILE A 59 7.67 7.13 -23.86
CA ILE A 59 8.20 8.51 -23.98
C ILE A 59 9.59 8.49 -24.61
N ALA A 60 10.49 7.62 -24.13
CA ALA A 60 11.84 7.49 -24.68
C ALA A 60 11.85 7.04 -26.16
N ARG A 61 10.90 6.19 -26.57
CA ARG A 61 10.76 5.76 -27.97
C ARG A 61 10.19 6.85 -28.87
N HIS A 62 9.23 7.63 -28.38
CA HIS A 62 8.69 8.79 -29.09
C HIS A 62 9.76 9.86 -29.29
N ASN A 63 10.49 10.23 -28.22
CA ASN A 63 11.58 11.21 -28.27
C ASN A 63 12.78 10.78 -29.15
N ALA A 64 12.90 9.49 -29.48
CA ALA A 64 13.91 8.96 -30.39
C ALA A 64 13.50 9.02 -31.87
N GLN A 65 12.26 9.42 -32.18
CA GLN A 65 11.80 9.66 -33.55
C GLN A 65 12.35 10.99 -34.08
N PRO A 66 12.46 11.17 -35.42
CA PRO A 66 12.80 12.46 -36.01
C PRO A 66 11.76 13.53 -35.66
N HIS A 67 12.20 14.59 -34.98
CA HIS A 67 11.36 15.68 -34.46
C HIS A 67 11.78 17.07 -34.95
N ASP A 68 12.71 17.13 -35.90
CA ASP A 68 13.10 18.37 -36.59
C ASP A 68 12.11 18.69 -37.71
N PHE A 69 11.19 19.64 -37.47
CA PHE A 69 10.15 20.04 -38.43
C PHE A 69 10.39 21.43 -39.04
N ILE A 70 10.31 21.53 -40.36
CA ILE A 70 10.37 22.79 -41.11
C ILE A 70 8.98 23.46 -41.07
N VAL A 71 8.72 24.22 -39.99
CA VAL A 71 7.51 25.03 -39.82
C VAL A 71 7.56 26.27 -40.73
N PRO A 72 6.46 26.67 -41.41
CA PRO A 72 5.11 26.08 -41.40
C PRO A 72 4.89 24.96 -42.43
N ARG A 73 5.88 24.62 -43.28
CA ARG A 73 5.75 23.59 -44.34
C ARG A 73 5.35 22.22 -43.79
N GLN A 74 5.76 21.89 -42.57
CA GLN A 74 5.50 20.61 -41.90
C GLN A 74 4.63 20.77 -40.63
N GLN A 75 3.83 21.84 -40.52
CA GLN A 75 3.03 22.15 -39.32
C GLN A 75 2.24 20.94 -38.80
N ALA A 76 1.48 20.25 -39.66
CA ALA A 76 0.65 19.11 -39.26
C ALA A 76 1.45 17.90 -38.73
N ALA A 77 2.74 17.77 -39.08
CA ALA A 77 3.60 16.73 -38.53
C ALA A 77 4.14 17.12 -37.15
N ALA A 78 4.49 18.39 -36.96
CA ALA A 78 4.85 18.94 -35.65
C ALA A 78 3.66 18.86 -34.68
N ASP A 79 2.46 19.30 -35.10
CA ASP A 79 1.24 19.24 -34.29
C ASP A 79 0.90 17.81 -33.85
N ALA A 80 1.09 16.82 -34.75
CA ALA A 80 0.85 15.42 -34.44
C ALA A 80 1.87 14.84 -33.45
N TYR A 81 3.14 15.20 -33.59
CA TYR A 81 4.20 14.83 -32.67
C TYR A 81 3.95 15.42 -31.26
N ASP A 82 3.70 16.74 -31.18
CA ASP A 82 3.42 17.44 -29.93
C ASP A 82 2.14 16.90 -29.24
N ALA A 83 1.12 16.50 -30.02
CA ALA A 83 -0.09 15.88 -29.50
C ALA A 83 0.17 14.48 -28.89
N GLU A 84 1.02 13.65 -29.51
CA GLU A 84 1.44 12.37 -28.94
C GLU A 84 2.30 12.58 -27.68
N ALA A 85 3.26 13.52 -27.72
CA ALA A 85 4.07 13.90 -26.57
C ALA A 85 3.20 14.33 -25.37
N ALA A 86 2.18 15.16 -25.62
CA ALA A 86 1.23 15.61 -24.59
C ALA A 86 0.44 14.43 -23.98
N GLN A 87 -0.02 13.49 -24.80
CA GLN A 87 -0.72 12.28 -24.33
C GLN A 87 0.19 11.36 -23.52
N LEU A 88 1.42 11.14 -23.96
CA LEU A 88 2.41 10.31 -23.26
C LEU A 88 2.80 10.93 -21.91
N ASN A 89 3.05 12.24 -21.87
CA ASN A 89 3.33 12.97 -20.63
C ASN A 89 2.14 12.95 -19.65
N ALA A 90 0.90 13.09 -20.14
CA ALA A 90 -0.30 12.97 -19.31
C ALA A 90 -0.43 11.55 -18.71
N ARG A 91 -0.18 10.50 -19.51
CA ARG A 91 -0.14 9.11 -19.03
C ARG A 91 0.96 8.88 -18.01
N GLY A 92 2.15 9.45 -18.21
CA GLY A 92 3.28 9.35 -17.27
C GLY A 92 2.95 9.99 -15.92
N ASN A 93 2.40 11.21 -15.94
CA ASN A 93 1.93 11.91 -14.73
C ASN A 93 0.87 11.10 -13.97
N GLN A 94 -0.10 10.48 -14.68
CA GLN A 94 -1.11 9.63 -14.06
C GLN A 94 -0.48 8.36 -13.44
N ALA A 95 0.46 7.70 -14.12
CA ALA A 95 1.14 6.52 -13.59
C ALA A 95 1.97 6.83 -12.34
N GLN A 96 2.66 7.98 -12.31
CA GLN A 96 3.37 8.46 -11.13
C GLN A 96 2.41 8.78 -9.98
N ALA A 97 1.26 9.40 -10.26
CA ALA A 97 0.23 9.66 -9.25
C ALA A 97 -0.34 8.36 -8.68
N ASN A 98 -0.60 7.35 -9.51
CA ASN A 98 -1.05 6.02 -9.09
C ASN A 98 -0.01 5.31 -8.21
N LEU A 99 1.27 5.37 -8.57
CA LEU A 99 2.37 4.82 -7.76
C LEU A 99 2.45 5.50 -6.38
N ASN A 100 2.41 6.83 -6.34
CA ASN A 100 2.45 7.61 -5.10
C ASN A 100 1.23 7.31 -4.20
N SER A 101 0.04 7.22 -4.81
CA SER A 101 -1.20 6.87 -4.10
C SER A 101 -1.16 5.43 -3.57
N CYS A 102 -0.64 4.48 -4.34
CA CYS A 102 -0.44 3.10 -3.90
C CYS A 102 0.48 3.05 -2.68
N ALA A 103 1.64 3.71 -2.75
CA ALA A 103 2.60 3.75 -1.65
C ALA A 103 1.99 4.36 -0.38
N ALA A 104 1.16 5.40 -0.51
CA ALA A 104 0.44 6.00 0.61
C ALA A 104 -0.59 5.05 1.25
N VAL A 105 -1.33 4.26 0.46
CA VAL A 105 -2.28 3.27 0.99
C VAL A 105 -1.56 2.09 1.63
N VAL A 106 -0.49 1.59 0.99
CA VAL A 106 0.40 0.56 1.52
C VAL A 106 0.96 0.98 2.88
N ALA A 107 1.44 2.22 3.03
CA ALA A 107 1.90 2.74 4.32
C ALA A 107 0.81 2.76 5.40
N LYS A 108 -0.44 3.10 5.05
CA LYS A 108 -1.59 3.03 5.99
C LYS A 108 -1.96 1.59 6.38
N LEU A 109 -1.83 0.63 5.47
CA LEU A 109 -2.03 -0.80 5.76
C LEU A 109 -0.90 -1.35 6.65
N ALA A 110 0.33 -0.88 6.45
CA ALA A 110 1.50 -1.28 7.23
C ALA A 110 1.35 -0.93 8.72
N ASP A 111 0.71 0.19 9.05
CA ASP A 111 0.37 0.61 10.44
C ASP A 111 1.59 0.54 11.38
N HIS A 112 2.70 1.14 10.93
CA HIS A 112 4.03 1.10 11.55
C HIS A 112 4.73 -0.28 11.62
N GLY A 113 4.05 -1.36 11.23
CA GLY A 113 4.64 -2.70 11.06
C GLY A 113 5.13 -2.98 9.65
N THR A 114 5.59 -4.21 9.42
CA THR A 114 6.00 -4.69 8.09
C THR A 114 4.84 -5.43 7.41
N LEU A 115 4.56 -5.10 6.15
CA LEU A 115 3.55 -5.84 5.38
C LEU A 115 4.06 -7.22 4.95
N PRO A 116 3.21 -8.26 4.98
CA PRO A 116 3.60 -9.59 4.53
C PRO A 116 3.69 -9.62 3.00
N LYS A 117 4.85 -9.98 2.45
CA LYS A 117 5.01 -10.19 1.02
C LYS A 117 4.46 -11.56 0.61
N PRO A 118 3.43 -11.66 -0.27
CA PRO A 118 2.99 -12.94 -0.80
C PRO A 118 4.07 -13.55 -1.71
N SER A 119 4.20 -14.87 -1.72
CA SER A 119 4.97 -15.58 -2.74
C SER A 119 4.22 -15.59 -4.09
N GLN A 120 4.93 -15.79 -5.20
CA GLN A 120 4.27 -15.90 -6.51
C GLN A 120 3.24 -17.05 -6.53
N ASP A 121 3.59 -18.21 -5.98
CA ASP A 121 2.66 -19.34 -5.78
C ASP A 121 1.39 -18.97 -4.99
N ARG A 122 1.49 -18.07 -4.00
CA ARG A 122 0.32 -17.53 -3.27
C ARG A 122 -0.55 -16.68 -4.19
N ILE A 123 0.06 -15.77 -4.95
CA ILE A 123 -0.63 -14.90 -5.92
C ILE A 123 -1.35 -15.74 -6.97
N ASP A 124 -0.67 -16.73 -7.56
CA ASP A 124 -1.20 -17.63 -8.58
C ASP A 124 -2.37 -18.46 -8.06
N LYS A 125 -2.27 -18.98 -6.83
CA LYS A 125 -3.37 -19.71 -6.16
C LYS A 125 -4.59 -18.84 -5.89
N ILE A 126 -4.39 -17.56 -5.51
CA ILE A 126 -5.50 -16.61 -5.34
C ILE A 126 -6.11 -16.27 -6.70
N ASN A 127 -5.32 -15.98 -7.73
CA ASN A 127 -5.80 -15.73 -9.10
C ASN A 127 -6.61 -16.92 -9.65
N ALA A 128 -6.10 -18.14 -9.52
CA ALA A 128 -6.78 -19.37 -9.94
C ALA A 128 -8.05 -19.66 -9.11
N ALA A 129 -8.17 -19.12 -7.90
CA ALA A 129 -9.38 -19.16 -7.10
C ALA A 129 -10.38 -18.07 -7.53
N LYS A 130 -9.91 -16.84 -7.82
CA LYS A 130 -10.74 -15.74 -8.34
C LYS A 130 -11.37 -16.09 -9.68
N ALA A 131 -10.63 -16.76 -10.57
CA ALA A 131 -11.12 -17.21 -11.88
C ALA A 131 -12.29 -18.21 -11.82
N ARG A 132 -12.64 -18.71 -10.63
CA ARG A 132 -13.80 -19.59 -10.38
C ARG A 132 -15.03 -18.83 -9.84
N LEU A 133 -14.91 -17.53 -9.57
CA LEU A 133 -16.06 -16.69 -9.28
C LEU A 133 -16.89 -16.54 -10.57
N PRO A 134 -18.23 -16.58 -10.49
CA PRO A 134 -19.08 -16.26 -11.64
C PRO A 134 -18.78 -14.85 -12.18
N SER A 135 -18.89 -14.66 -13.49
CA SER A 135 -18.73 -13.33 -14.09
C SER A 135 -19.78 -12.37 -13.51
N GLY A 136 -19.35 -11.16 -13.12
CA GLY A 136 -20.22 -10.18 -12.45
C GLY A 136 -20.69 -10.57 -11.04
N TYR A 137 -20.09 -11.58 -10.39
CA TYR A 137 -20.51 -12.01 -9.05
C TYR A 137 -20.37 -10.90 -8.00
N ALA A 138 -21.50 -10.51 -7.42
CA ALA A 138 -21.56 -9.69 -6.21
C ALA A 138 -21.81 -10.59 -4.97
N PRO A 139 -21.06 -10.41 -3.87
CA PRO A 139 -21.38 -11.06 -2.60
C PRO A 139 -22.79 -10.69 -2.10
N PRO A 140 -23.56 -11.62 -1.52
CA PRO A 140 -24.87 -11.29 -0.96
C PRO A 140 -24.74 -10.32 0.22
N ALA A 141 -25.66 -9.35 0.28
CA ALA A 141 -25.79 -8.37 1.35
C ALA A 141 -27.20 -8.49 1.98
N PRO A 142 -27.33 -8.63 3.31
CA PRO A 142 -26.25 -8.80 4.29
C PRO A 142 -25.51 -10.14 4.14
N PRO A 143 -24.28 -10.27 4.70
CA PRO A 143 -23.55 -11.53 4.70
C PRO A 143 -24.35 -12.64 5.40
N PRO A 144 -24.41 -13.87 4.84
CA PRO A 144 -25.02 -15.02 5.50
C PRO A 144 -24.28 -15.35 6.81
N ARG A 145 -24.99 -15.85 7.81
CA ARG A 145 -24.43 -16.32 9.07
C ARG A 145 -24.44 -17.85 9.15
N ASN A 146 -23.46 -18.41 9.84
CA ASN A 146 -23.39 -19.84 10.15
C ASN A 146 -24.24 -20.17 11.41
N SER A 147 -24.40 -21.46 11.72
CA SER A 147 -25.19 -21.93 12.88
C SER A 147 -24.66 -21.48 14.26
N LEU A 148 -23.45 -20.91 14.31
CA LEU A 148 -22.81 -20.40 15.53
C LEU A 148 -22.84 -18.86 15.62
N GLY A 149 -23.50 -18.18 14.67
CA GLY A 149 -23.64 -16.72 14.59
C GLY A 149 -22.66 -16.04 13.64
N GLY A 150 -21.45 -16.58 13.47
CA GLY A 150 -20.38 -15.94 12.68
C GLY A 150 -20.65 -15.85 11.18
N VAL A 151 -19.91 -14.98 10.49
CA VAL A 151 -20.08 -14.78 9.04
C VAL A 151 -19.73 -16.07 8.30
N ALA A 152 -20.70 -16.60 7.55
CA ALA A 152 -20.50 -17.71 6.64
C ALA A 152 -19.92 -17.20 5.32
N VAL A 153 -19.04 -17.98 4.69
CA VAL A 153 -18.52 -17.67 3.35
C VAL A 153 -19.40 -18.37 2.30
N ALA A 154 -20.02 -17.56 1.43
CA ALA A 154 -20.86 -18.06 0.35
C ALA A 154 -20.12 -19.07 -0.55
N PRO A 155 -20.77 -20.12 -1.08
CA PRO A 155 -20.09 -21.19 -1.82
C PRO A 155 -19.14 -20.74 -2.95
N PRO A 156 -19.48 -19.75 -3.81
CA PRO A 156 -18.57 -19.27 -4.85
C PRO A 156 -17.26 -18.65 -4.30
N MET A 157 -17.30 -18.13 -3.08
CA MET A 157 -16.18 -17.44 -2.43
C MET A 157 -15.23 -18.38 -1.67
N GLN A 158 -15.66 -19.61 -1.38
CA GLN A 158 -14.88 -20.61 -0.64
C GLN A 158 -13.46 -20.89 -1.21
N PRO A 159 -13.23 -20.95 -2.53
CA PRO A 159 -11.88 -21.13 -3.08
C PRO A 159 -10.93 -20.00 -2.70
N VAL A 160 -11.40 -18.74 -2.78
CA VAL A 160 -10.60 -17.54 -2.46
C VAL A 160 -10.37 -17.46 -0.96
N PHE A 161 -11.42 -17.67 -0.15
CA PHE A 161 -11.32 -17.76 1.31
C PHE A 161 -10.26 -18.77 1.76
N LYS A 162 -10.22 -19.95 1.15
CA LYS A 162 -9.24 -21.00 1.47
C LYS A 162 -7.79 -20.56 1.21
N GLN A 163 -7.54 -19.67 0.25
CA GLN A 163 -6.18 -19.16 0.00
C GLN A 163 -5.80 -17.99 0.90
N LEU A 164 -6.76 -17.15 1.30
CA LEU A 164 -6.52 -16.03 2.22
C LEU A 164 -6.39 -16.49 3.69
N ARG A 165 -7.19 -17.48 4.13
CA ARG A 165 -7.24 -17.93 5.54
C ARG A 165 -6.06 -18.76 6.05
N GLN A 166 -5.03 -18.96 5.23
CA GLN A 166 -3.85 -19.71 5.65
C GLN A 166 -2.98 -18.79 6.51
N LYS A 167 -2.62 -19.27 7.72
CA LYS A 167 -1.84 -18.48 8.67
C LYS A 167 -0.55 -17.99 8.03
N GLY A 168 -0.26 -16.70 8.16
CA GLY A 168 1.03 -16.15 7.79
C GLY A 168 2.14 -16.59 8.76
N PRO A 169 3.41 -16.55 8.33
CA PRO A 169 4.55 -16.65 9.25
C PRO A 169 4.70 -15.33 10.01
N TRP A 170 3.80 -15.09 10.97
CA TRP A 170 3.89 -13.94 11.86
C TRP A 170 4.96 -14.19 12.91
N SER A 171 5.86 -13.22 13.08
CA SER A 171 6.88 -13.25 14.13
C SER A 171 6.31 -12.74 15.46
N ASP A 172 6.87 -13.20 16.56
CA ASP A 172 6.42 -12.89 17.92
C ASP A 172 6.80 -11.47 18.38
N ASP A 173 7.71 -10.80 17.66
CA ASP A 173 8.14 -9.42 17.88
C ASP A 173 7.27 -8.37 17.18
N LEU A 174 6.25 -8.79 16.41
CA LEU A 174 5.32 -7.86 15.76
C LEU A 174 4.56 -7.02 16.79
N ILE A 175 4.57 -5.70 16.60
CA ILE A 175 3.67 -4.78 17.30
C ILE A 175 2.38 -4.69 16.49
N LEU A 176 1.25 -5.05 17.11
CA LEU A 176 -0.08 -5.05 16.47
C LEU A 176 -1.03 -4.18 17.31
N GLN A 177 -1.70 -3.22 16.67
CA GLN A 177 -2.53 -2.20 17.36
C GLN A 177 -1.79 -1.47 18.50
N GLY A 178 -0.49 -1.21 18.32
CA GLY A 178 0.38 -0.61 19.33
C GLY A 178 0.76 -1.53 20.50
N GLN A 179 0.38 -2.81 20.48
CA GLN A 179 0.67 -3.79 21.53
C GLN A 179 1.70 -4.83 21.07
N ALA A 180 2.64 -5.16 21.94
CA ALA A 180 3.48 -6.35 21.79
C ALA A 180 2.67 -7.62 22.09
N LYS A 181 3.21 -8.80 21.76
CA LYS A 181 2.59 -10.08 22.07
C LYS A 181 2.46 -10.30 23.60
N PRO A 182 1.24 -10.51 24.14
CA PRO A 182 1.08 -10.89 25.55
C PRO A 182 1.77 -12.23 25.89
N SER A 183 2.23 -12.33 27.13
CA SER A 183 2.88 -13.53 27.68
C SER A 183 1.89 -14.49 28.33
N VAL A 184 2.32 -15.74 28.50
CA VAL A 184 1.63 -16.68 29.38
C VAL A 184 1.67 -16.15 30.81
N GLY A 185 0.52 -16.12 31.48
CA GLY A 185 0.38 -15.55 32.83
C GLY A 185 -0.17 -14.12 32.86
N ASP A 186 -0.09 -13.35 31.78
CA ASP A 186 -0.67 -12.01 31.71
C ASP A 186 -2.21 -12.06 31.81
N PRO A 187 -2.90 -11.02 32.31
CA PRO A 187 -4.36 -11.01 32.38
C PRO A 187 -5.04 -11.14 31.01
N ASP A 188 -5.96 -12.10 30.85
CA ASP A 188 -6.78 -12.25 29.63
C ASP A 188 -8.14 -11.53 29.80
N PRO A 189 -8.38 -10.38 29.13
CA PRO A 189 -9.66 -9.67 29.26
C PRO A 189 -10.83 -10.45 28.67
N ALA A 190 -10.59 -11.40 27.75
CA ALA A 190 -11.63 -12.32 27.27
C ALA A 190 -12.04 -13.38 28.31
N ARG A 191 -11.37 -13.42 29.46
CA ARG A 191 -11.63 -14.30 30.61
C ARG A 191 -11.78 -13.50 31.91
N ASN A 192 -12.27 -12.26 31.83
CA ASN A 192 -12.42 -11.32 32.94
C ASN A 192 -11.12 -11.13 33.76
N GLY A 193 -9.99 -11.00 33.08
CA GLY A 193 -8.67 -10.80 33.68
C GLY A 193 -8.01 -12.06 34.23
N ALA A 194 -8.62 -13.25 34.11
CA ALA A 194 -7.97 -14.51 34.47
C ALA A 194 -6.69 -14.71 33.62
N PRO A 195 -5.59 -15.26 34.16
CA PRO A 195 -4.33 -15.38 33.43
C PRO A 195 -4.44 -16.13 32.10
N ILE A 196 -3.75 -15.65 31.07
CA ILE A 196 -3.53 -16.36 29.79
C ILE A 196 -2.94 -17.74 30.13
N PRO A 197 -3.60 -18.83 29.76
CA PRO A 197 -3.22 -20.15 30.23
C PRO A 197 -1.92 -20.60 29.58
N GLY A 198 -1.01 -21.14 30.38
CA GLY A 198 0.10 -21.95 29.87
C GLY A 198 -0.45 -23.18 29.15
N MET A 199 0.08 -23.47 27.96
CA MET A 199 -0.33 -24.61 27.14
C MET A 199 0.25 -25.91 27.71
N ALA A 200 -0.40 -26.47 28.72
CA ALA A 200 0.14 -27.54 29.57
C ALA A 200 0.33 -28.92 28.89
N SER A 201 -0.07 -29.10 27.62
CA SER A 201 -0.09 -30.42 26.97
C SER A 201 0.30 -30.46 25.48
N ASP A 202 0.46 -29.31 24.81
CA ASP A 202 0.79 -29.26 23.37
C ASP A 202 1.60 -28.01 23.01
N PRO A 203 2.95 -28.12 22.93
CA PRO A 203 3.82 -27.01 22.53
C PRO A 203 3.60 -26.51 21.10
N SER A 204 2.93 -27.29 20.22
CA SER A 204 2.67 -26.89 18.83
C SER A 204 1.54 -25.86 18.70
N ARG A 205 0.77 -25.66 19.79
CA ARG A 205 -0.31 -24.67 19.86
C ARG A 205 0.14 -23.52 20.78
N PRO A 206 0.35 -22.31 20.25
CA PRO A 206 0.75 -21.17 21.07
C PRO A 206 -0.44 -20.64 21.89
N ALA A 207 -0.18 -20.19 23.12
CA ALA A 207 -1.18 -19.63 24.03
C ALA A 207 -1.78 -18.30 23.53
N VAL A 208 -1.00 -17.57 22.73
CA VAL A 208 -1.35 -16.29 22.11
C VAL A 208 -1.09 -16.40 20.61
N VAL A 209 -2.05 -15.93 19.82
CA VAL A 209 -2.07 -15.99 18.35
C VAL A 209 -2.36 -14.62 17.77
N VAL A 210 -2.00 -14.45 16.50
CA VAL A 210 -2.54 -13.36 15.68
C VAL A 210 -3.98 -13.70 15.28
N ASP A 211 -4.91 -12.80 15.56
CA ASP A 211 -6.29 -12.78 15.06
C ASP A 211 -6.45 -11.68 13.98
N HIS A 212 -7.41 -11.87 13.09
CA HIS A 212 -7.86 -10.84 12.16
C HIS A 212 -9.00 -10.04 12.79
N ILE A 213 -8.75 -8.75 13.06
CA ILE A 213 -9.73 -7.80 13.63
C ILE A 213 -11.05 -7.90 12.87
N VAL A 214 -11.03 -7.61 11.56
CA VAL A 214 -12.12 -7.96 10.64
C VAL A 214 -11.84 -9.37 10.12
N PRO A 215 -12.66 -10.39 10.48
CA PRO A 215 -12.41 -11.75 10.04
C PRO A 215 -12.39 -11.83 8.51
N ILE A 216 -11.48 -12.61 7.93
CA ILE A 216 -11.38 -12.76 6.46
C ILE A 216 -12.73 -13.14 5.85
N ALA A 217 -13.51 -14.00 6.53
CA ALA A 217 -14.86 -14.36 6.11
C ALA A 217 -15.78 -13.13 5.94
N ALA A 218 -15.68 -12.13 6.81
CA ALA A 218 -16.41 -10.87 6.71
C ALA A 218 -15.77 -9.87 5.74
N LEU A 219 -14.44 -9.88 5.61
CA LEU A 219 -13.69 -9.04 4.66
C LEU A 219 -14.08 -9.35 3.20
N MET A 220 -14.43 -10.61 2.89
CA MET A 220 -14.93 -11.00 1.56
C MET A 220 -16.22 -10.30 1.12
N TYR A 221 -16.97 -9.72 2.06
CA TYR A 221 -18.20 -8.97 1.81
C TYR A 221 -18.01 -7.46 1.83
N VAL A 222 -16.79 -6.96 2.09
CA VAL A 222 -16.47 -5.54 2.04
C VAL A 222 -16.45 -5.10 0.56
N PRO A 223 -17.32 -4.15 0.14
CA PRO A 223 -17.36 -3.65 -1.24
C PRO A 223 -15.97 -3.41 -1.85
N GLY A 224 -15.80 -3.87 -3.09
CA GLY A 224 -14.54 -3.75 -3.82
C GLY A 224 -13.46 -4.80 -3.47
N PHE A 225 -13.52 -5.50 -2.34
CA PHE A 225 -12.46 -6.41 -1.92
C PHE A 225 -12.18 -7.53 -2.94
N LEU A 226 -13.21 -8.12 -3.56
CA LEU A 226 -13.02 -9.16 -4.60
C LEU A 226 -12.53 -8.60 -5.93
N ASN A 227 -12.65 -7.30 -6.16
CA ASN A 227 -12.20 -6.65 -7.39
C ASN A 227 -10.67 -6.42 -7.36
N LEU A 228 -10.09 -6.30 -6.15
CA LEU A 228 -8.64 -6.16 -5.97
C LEU A 228 -7.83 -7.30 -6.62
N PRO A 229 -6.70 -7.02 -7.28
CA PRO A 229 -5.67 -8.00 -7.62
C PRO A 229 -5.28 -8.91 -6.44
N ALA A 230 -4.86 -10.14 -6.73
CA ALA A 230 -4.54 -11.15 -5.72
C ALA A 230 -3.53 -10.69 -4.65
N GLU A 231 -2.53 -9.90 -5.05
CA GLU A 231 -1.57 -9.28 -4.16
C GLU A 231 -2.25 -8.35 -3.14
N TYR A 232 -3.07 -7.40 -3.60
CA TYR A 232 -3.81 -6.50 -2.72
C TYR A 232 -4.83 -7.22 -1.83
N MET A 233 -5.50 -8.26 -2.33
CA MET A 233 -6.38 -9.09 -1.48
C MET A 233 -5.60 -9.73 -0.32
N TYR A 234 -4.37 -10.19 -0.58
CA TYR A 234 -3.50 -10.79 0.44
C TYR A 234 -2.95 -9.74 1.42
N ILE A 235 -2.46 -8.62 0.91
CA ILE A 235 -1.89 -7.51 1.70
C ILE A 235 -2.98 -6.90 2.60
N VAL A 236 -4.15 -6.55 2.07
CA VAL A 236 -5.27 -5.98 2.86
C VAL A 236 -5.70 -6.97 3.95
N ALA A 237 -5.87 -8.25 3.62
CA ALA A 237 -6.31 -9.24 4.60
C ALA A 237 -5.30 -9.43 5.75
N ASN A 238 -4.01 -9.54 5.44
CA ASN A 238 -2.94 -9.86 6.41
C ASN A 238 -2.13 -8.62 6.86
N SER A 239 -2.65 -7.41 6.62
CA SER A 239 -2.02 -6.15 7.01
C SER A 239 -1.99 -5.99 8.54
N PRO A 240 -0.93 -5.44 9.17
CA PRO A 240 -0.94 -5.15 10.61
C PRO A 240 -2.15 -4.32 11.05
N ARG A 241 -2.64 -3.40 10.20
CA ARG A 241 -3.90 -2.65 10.39
C ARG A 241 -5.12 -3.55 10.65
N ASN A 242 -5.17 -4.75 10.06
CA ASN A 242 -6.25 -5.74 10.26
C ASN A 242 -5.90 -6.85 11.28
N LEU A 243 -4.74 -6.80 11.93
CA LEU A 243 -4.28 -7.86 12.81
C LEU A 243 -4.16 -7.38 14.26
N GLN A 244 -4.40 -8.29 15.20
CA GLN A 244 -4.21 -8.05 16.63
C GLN A 244 -3.68 -9.31 17.33
N TRP A 245 -2.98 -9.11 18.46
CA TRP A 245 -2.65 -10.20 19.37
C TRP A 245 -3.87 -10.60 20.20
N MET A 246 -4.11 -11.90 20.32
CA MET A 246 -5.27 -12.43 21.03
C MET A 246 -4.94 -13.77 21.69
N SER A 247 -5.51 -14.07 22.86
CA SER A 247 -5.36 -15.41 23.44
C SER A 247 -5.99 -16.47 22.53
N ALA A 248 -5.40 -17.67 22.51
CA ALA A 248 -5.91 -18.77 21.68
C ALA A 248 -7.35 -19.18 22.09
N TYR A 249 -7.72 -18.94 23.36
CA TYR A 249 -9.09 -19.05 23.84
C TYR A 249 -10.01 -18.02 23.16
N ALA A 250 -9.70 -16.73 23.26
CA ALA A 250 -10.52 -15.66 22.72
C ALA A 250 -10.69 -15.77 21.20
N ASN A 251 -9.60 -16.06 20.47
CA ASN A 251 -9.65 -16.28 19.02
C ASN A 251 -10.51 -17.51 18.64
N GLY A 252 -10.42 -18.60 19.41
CA GLY A 252 -11.27 -19.78 19.24
C GLY A 252 -12.75 -19.49 19.50
N MET A 253 -13.06 -18.68 20.51
CA MET A 253 -14.42 -18.26 20.84
C MET A 253 -14.99 -17.21 19.88
N LYS A 254 -14.15 -16.36 19.26
CA LYS A 254 -14.56 -15.37 18.26
C LYS A 254 -15.10 -16.03 16.98
N ASN A 255 -14.42 -17.08 16.49
CA ASN A 255 -14.91 -17.97 15.40
C ASN A 255 -15.47 -17.24 14.14
N SER A 256 -14.77 -16.22 13.64
CA SER A 256 -15.22 -15.38 12.50
C SER A 256 -16.53 -14.61 12.72
N ASP A 257 -16.89 -14.37 13.98
CA ASP A 257 -17.93 -13.42 14.44
C ASP A 257 -17.27 -12.30 15.27
N SER A 258 -18.08 -11.51 15.96
CA SER A 258 -17.62 -10.57 16.99
C SER A 258 -17.24 -11.27 18.31
N VAL A 259 -16.36 -10.64 19.10
CA VAL A 259 -16.06 -11.08 20.49
C VAL A 259 -17.25 -10.91 21.45
N ALA A 260 -18.32 -10.22 21.05
CA ALA A 260 -19.52 -10.05 21.87
C ALA A 260 -20.20 -11.36 22.30
N ARG A 261 -19.85 -12.50 21.67
CA ARG A 261 -20.31 -13.85 22.04
C ARG A 261 -19.49 -14.52 23.16
N ILE A 262 -18.38 -13.92 23.60
CA ILE A 262 -17.50 -14.50 24.64
C ILE A 262 -18.13 -14.26 26.01
N GLY A 263 -18.73 -15.31 26.58
CA GLY A 263 -19.28 -15.27 27.93
C GLY A 263 -18.17 -15.05 28.98
N ASN A 264 -18.46 -14.21 29.98
CA ASN A 264 -17.54 -13.81 31.04
C ASN A 264 -16.25 -13.12 30.54
N ALA A 265 -16.30 -12.42 29.40
CA ALA A 265 -15.30 -11.41 29.04
C ALA A 265 -15.54 -10.09 29.80
N ASP A 266 -14.50 -9.27 29.94
CA ASP A 266 -14.63 -7.90 30.46
C ASP A 266 -15.56 -7.08 29.54
N PRO A 267 -16.68 -6.51 30.05
CA PRO A 267 -17.62 -5.75 29.24
C PRO A 267 -17.01 -4.53 28.53
N LYS A 268 -16.00 -3.89 29.13
CA LYS A 268 -15.30 -2.74 28.54
C LYS A 268 -14.46 -3.19 27.35
N TRP A 269 -13.69 -4.27 27.52
CA TRP A 269 -12.91 -4.88 26.44
C TRP A 269 -13.80 -5.35 25.28
N VAL A 270 -14.98 -5.92 25.57
CA VAL A 270 -15.96 -6.29 24.52
C VAL A 270 -16.40 -5.07 23.71
N GLN A 271 -16.69 -3.94 24.38
CA GLN A 271 -17.06 -2.69 23.69
C GLN A 271 -15.90 -2.15 22.85
N GLU A 272 -14.68 -2.12 23.40
CA GLU A 272 -13.47 -1.68 22.69
C GLU A 272 -13.18 -2.53 21.46
N GLN A 273 -13.35 -3.85 21.53
CA GLN A 273 -13.19 -4.77 20.41
C GLN A 273 -14.27 -4.64 19.34
N VAL A 274 -15.54 -4.40 19.72
CA VAL A 274 -16.61 -4.11 18.77
C VAL A 274 -16.34 -2.79 18.02
N GLN A 275 -15.87 -1.77 18.74
CA GLN A 275 -15.46 -0.50 18.14
C GLN A 275 -14.27 -0.69 17.19
N LEU A 276 -13.24 -1.40 17.63
CA LEU A 276 -12.05 -1.74 16.83
C LEU A 276 -12.41 -2.49 15.54
N GLU A 277 -13.33 -3.47 15.59
CA GLU A 277 -13.79 -4.17 14.38
C GLU A 277 -14.51 -3.23 13.41
N ASN A 278 -15.38 -2.35 13.91
CA ASN A 278 -16.13 -1.40 13.08
C ASN A 278 -15.21 -0.36 12.43
N ASP A 279 -14.29 0.23 13.20
CA ASP A 279 -13.36 1.25 12.71
C ASP A 279 -12.35 0.65 11.72
N THR A 280 -11.82 -0.53 12.01
CA THR A 280 -10.96 -1.25 11.05
C THR A 280 -11.73 -1.64 9.80
N ARG A 281 -13.00 -2.07 9.89
CA ARG A 281 -13.84 -2.36 8.71
C ARG A 281 -14.05 -1.12 7.84
N ALA A 282 -14.37 0.02 8.44
CA ALA A 282 -14.54 1.29 7.72
C ALA A 282 -13.22 1.75 7.09
N THR A 283 -12.11 1.65 7.82
CA THR A 283 -10.76 1.99 7.34
C THR A 283 -10.37 1.10 6.16
N LEU A 284 -10.51 -0.23 6.27
CA LEU A 284 -10.17 -1.15 5.19
C LEU A 284 -11.04 -0.90 3.94
N GLN A 285 -12.33 -0.56 4.10
CA GLN A 285 -13.19 -0.18 2.98
C GLN A 285 -12.66 1.05 2.22
N ASP A 286 -12.24 2.09 2.94
CA ASP A 286 -11.63 3.29 2.36
C ASP A 286 -10.31 2.97 1.64
N LEU A 287 -9.43 2.17 2.27
CA LEU A 287 -8.16 1.76 1.68
C LEU A 287 -8.35 0.85 0.45
N ILE A 288 -9.34 -0.05 0.45
CA ILE A 288 -9.74 -0.85 -0.71
C ILE A 288 -10.20 0.06 -1.86
N ASN A 289 -11.04 1.06 -1.56
CA ASN A 289 -11.51 2.03 -2.56
C ASN A 289 -10.34 2.85 -3.15
N GLN A 290 -9.40 3.29 -2.31
CA GLN A 290 -8.19 3.98 -2.77
C GLN A 290 -7.31 3.05 -3.62
N LEU A 291 -7.04 1.81 -3.20
CA LEU A 291 -6.27 0.86 -4.02
C LEU A 291 -6.88 0.67 -5.41
N LEU A 292 -8.22 0.55 -5.49
CA LEU A 292 -8.93 0.37 -6.76
C LEU A 292 -8.72 1.50 -7.77
N THR A 293 -8.46 2.75 -7.33
CA THR A 293 -8.14 3.86 -8.26
C THR A 293 -6.69 3.87 -8.72
N THR A 294 -5.79 3.19 -8.00
CA THR A 294 -4.36 3.12 -8.36
C THR A 294 -4.03 2.01 -9.35
N ILE A 295 -4.91 1.02 -9.51
CA ILE A 295 -4.72 -0.09 -10.44
C ILE A 295 -4.70 0.47 -11.87
N PRO A 296 -3.63 0.25 -12.66
CA PRO A 296 -3.63 0.62 -14.07
C PRO A 296 -4.80 -0.10 -14.79
N PRO A 297 -5.54 0.57 -15.69
CA PRO A 297 -6.59 -0.10 -16.45
C PRO A 297 -6.01 -1.33 -17.16
N GLY A 298 -6.71 -2.46 -17.04
CA GLY A 298 -6.23 -3.75 -17.52
C GLY A 298 -5.92 -3.73 -19.02
N ARG A 299 -4.85 -4.42 -19.40
CA ARG A 299 -4.52 -4.75 -20.80
C ARG A 299 -5.57 -5.69 -21.40
#